data_AF-A0A0C9Z5D9-F1
#
_entry.id   AF-A0A0C9Z5D9-F1
#
_cell.length_a   1.000
_cell.length_b   1.000
_cell.length_c   1.000
_cell.angle_alpha   90.00
_cell.angle_beta   90.00
_cell.angle_gamma   90.00
#
_symmetry.space_group_name_H-M   'P 1'
#
loop_
_entity.id
_entity.type
_entity.pdbx_description
1 polymer ?
#
loop_
_entity_poly.entity_id
_entity_poly.type
_entity_poly.pdbx_seq_one_letter_code
_entity_poly.pdbx_strand_id
1 'polypeptide(L)'
;MDESLKTFHDHKDVLLELEVREDFNVPKIHSLQHYIASIQALGSADGYNTEYLERLHIDYAKDGYRASNKCDYVEQMALWLQCQEAMQYRSAYLAWRKPRAVGFEGGSKCGDGDSETHIGGCSRSTGVSGLPDVPMPQMSARYKVAKTPPCHQVSVDSIESDYKATEFLPALEHFLVSRLG
;
A
#
# COMPACT_ATOMS: atom_id res chain seq x y z
N MET A 1 17.24 20.46 -20.11
CA MET A 1 15.95 21.10 -19.76
C MET A 1 16.08 22.62 -19.81
N ASP A 2 17.15 23.21 -19.27
CA ASP A 2 17.40 24.66 -19.38
C ASP A 2 17.50 25.14 -20.84
N GLU A 3 18.32 24.48 -21.66
CA GLU A 3 18.52 24.86 -23.06
C GLU A 3 17.21 24.84 -23.85
N SER A 4 16.42 23.77 -23.72
CA SER A 4 15.10 23.66 -24.36
C SER A 4 14.12 24.73 -23.90
N LEU A 5 14.14 25.12 -22.62
CA LEU A 5 13.27 26.16 -22.09
C LEU A 5 13.68 27.55 -22.60
N LYS A 6 14.99 27.81 -22.71
CA LYS A 6 15.53 29.01 -23.35
C LYS A 6 15.09 29.09 -24.81
N THR A 7 15.31 28.03 -25.58
CA THR A 7 14.90 27.97 -26.99
C THR A 7 13.40 28.20 -27.14
N PHE A 8 12.56 27.64 -26.27
CA PHE A 8 11.12 27.93 -26.28
C PHE A 8 10.84 29.43 -26.04
N HIS A 9 11.48 30.03 -25.04
CA HIS A 9 11.30 31.46 -24.75
C HIS A 9 11.83 32.39 -25.84
N ASP A 10 12.87 31.98 -26.58
CA ASP A 10 13.44 32.74 -27.69
C ASP A 10 12.51 32.75 -28.92
N HIS A 11 11.69 31.71 -29.11
CA HIS A 11 10.88 31.54 -30.33
C HIS A 11 9.36 31.63 -30.11
N LYS A 12 8.87 31.68 -28.87
CA LYS A 12 7.42 31.70 -28.57
C LYS A 12 6.70 32.92 -29.16
N ASP A 13 7.41 34.01 -29.41
CA ASP A 13 6.82 35.26 -29.90
C ASP A 13 6.25 35.12 -31.32
N VAL A 14 6.76 34.16 -32.11
CA VAL A 14 6.17 33.80 -33.42
C VAL A 14 4.70 33.36 -33.28
N LEU A 15 4.32 32.75 -32.15
CA LEU A 15 2.93 32.36 -31.89
C LEU A 15 2.03 33.56 -31.54
N LEU A 16 2.62 34.66 -31.06
CA LEU A 16 1.92 35.94 -30.88
C LEU A 16 1.78 36.66 -32.23
N GLU A 17 2.84 36.69 -33.03
CA GLU A 17 2.85 37.32 -34.37
C GLU A 17 1.86 36.67 -35.34
N LEU A 18 1.70 35.35 -35.25
CA LEU A 18 0.72 34.60 -36.05
C LEU A 18 -0.71 34.66 -35.47
N GLU A 19 -0.94 35.45 -34.43
CA GLU A 19 -2.23 35.60 -33.73
C GLU A 19 -2.81 34.25 -33.23
N VAL A 20 -1.96 33.25 -33.00
CA VAL A 20 -2.39 31.96 -32.43
C VAL A 20 -2.78 32.12 -30.97
N ARG A 21 -2.16 33.09 -30.28
CA ARG A 21 -2.47 33.42 -28.88
C ARG A 21 -2.18 34.89 -28.57
N GLU A 22 -2.90 35.46 -27.61
CA GLU A 22 -2.69 36.84 -27.13
C GLU A 22 -1.51 36.96 -26.15
N ASP A 23 -1.33 35.98 -25.24
CA ASP A 23 -0.24 35.98 -24.27
C ASP A 23 0.21 34.57 -23.84
N PHE A 24 1.29 34.51 -23.05
CA PHE A 24 1.81 33.30 -22.41
C PHE A 24 1.69 33.29 -20.88
N ASN A 25 0.72 34.02 -20.31
CA ASN A 25 0.42 34.07 -18.88
C ASN A 25 -0.31 32.81 -18.40
N VAL A 26 0.16 31.64 -18.85
CA VAL A 26 -0.40 30.35 -18.50
C VAL A 26 0.38 29.80 -17.31
N PRO A 27 -0.26 29.57 -16.15
CA PRO A 27 0.42 29.10 -14.95
C PRO A 27 1.30 27.87 -15.19
N LYS A 28 0.83 26.92 -16.01
CA LYS A 28 1.60 25.71 -16.37
C LYS A 28 2.91 26.00 -17.10
N ILE A 29 2.94 27.02 -17.98
CA ILE A 29 4.16 27.40 -18.71
C ILE A 29 5.12 28.12 -17.76
N HIS A 30 4.60 28.99 -16.89
CA HIS A 30 5.42 29.64 -15.86
C HIS A 30 6.03 28.62 -14.89
N SER A 31 5.27 27.60 -14.47
CA SER A 31 5.77 26.51 -13.61
C SER A 31 7.02 25.81 -14.17
N LEU A 32 7.19 25.73 -15.50
CA LEU A 32 8.36 25.09 -16.13
C LEU A 32 9.68 25.77 -15.70
N GLN A 33 9.65 27.07 -15.43
CA GLN A 33 10.82 27.84 -14.97
C GLN A 33 11.33 27.36 -13.59
N HIS A 34 10.45 26.74 -12.80
CA HIS A 34 10.77 26.24 -11.47
C HIS A 34 11.13 24.76 -11.44
N TYR A 35 10.85 24.00 -12.50
CA TYR A 35 11.04 22.54 -12.48
C TYR A 35 12.48 22.12 -12.22
N ILE A 36 13.45 22.83 -12.78
CA ILE A 36 14.87 22.47 -12.63
C ILE A 36 15.32 22.71 -11.19
N ALA A 37 14.99 23.87 -10.62
CA ALA A 37 15.27 24.18 -9.22
C ALA A 37 14.55 23.19 -8.28
N SER A 38 13.28 22.88 -8.56
CA SER A 38 12.51 21.90 -7.78
C SER A 38 13.11 20.50 -7.85
N ILE A 39 13.52 20.03 -9.03
CA ILE A 39 14.13 18.69 -9.18
C ILE A 39 15.48 18.63 -8.46
N GLN A 40 16.27 19.70 -8.51
CA GLN A 40 17.55 19.77 -7.80
C GLN A 40 17.35 19.78 -6.27
N ALA A 41 16.32 20.47 -5.78
CA ALA A 41 16.05 20.58 -4.35
C ALA A 41 15.31 19.37 -3.75
N LEU A 42 14.37 18.79 -4.51
CA LEU A 42 13.42 17.78 -4.03
C LEU A 42 13.66 16.39 -4.63
N GLY A 43 14.51 16.28 -5.65
CA GLY A 43 14.79 15.04 -6.36
C GLY A 43 13.82 14.80 -7.52
N SER A 44 13.48 13.54 -7.77
CA SER A 44 12.57 13.18 -8.86
C SER A 44 11.18 13.82 -8.66
N ALA A 45 10.53 14.23 -9.74
CA ALA A 45 9.13 14.67 -9.71
C ALA A 45 8.13 13.50 -9.48
N ASP A 46 8.62 12.26 -9.47
CA ASP A 46 7.82 11.10 -9.13
C ASP A 46 7.29 11.20 -7.70
N GLY A 47 5.99 10.97 -7.52
CA GLY A 47 5.29 11.13 -6.23
C GLY A 47 4.77 12.53 -5.90
N TYR A 48 5.02 13.55 -6.73
CA TYR A 48 4.46 14.90 -6.56
C TYR A 48 3.16 15.14 -7.33
N ASN A 49 2.63 14.12 -8.01
CA ASN A 49 1.34 14.22 -8.68
C ASN A 49 0.17 14.15 -7.67
N THR A 50 -0.98 14.70 -8.07
CA THR A 50 -2.19 14.66 -7.24
C THR A 50 -2.95 13.35 -7.38
N GLU A 51 -2.59 12.48 -8.34
CA GLU A 51 -3.32 11.24 -8.64
C GLU A 51 -3.47 10.34 -7.42
N TYR A 52 -2.42 10.23 -6.59
CA TYR A 52 -2.48 9.41 -5.39
C TYR A 52 -3.47 9.99 -4.36
N LEU A 53 -3.40 11.29 -4.11
CA LEU A 53 -4.31 11.97 -3.18
C LEU A 53 -5.75 11.97 -3.70
N GLU A 54 -5.96 12.11 -5.00
CA GLU A 54 -7.28 12.03 -5.62
C GLU A 54 -7.91 10.64 -5.48
N ARG A 55 -7.10 9.57 -5.60
CA ARG A 55 -7.55 8.20 -5.33
C ARG A 55 -7.94 8.03 -3.86
N LEU A 56 -7.09 8.47 -2.93
CA LEU A 56 -7.39 8.41 -1.49
C LEU A 56 -8.63 9.25 -1.13
N HIS A 57 -8.87 10.36 -1.83
CA HIS A 57 -10.05 11.20 -1.59
C HIS A 57 -11.37 10.47 -1.90
N ILE A 58 -11.36 9.45 -2.77
CA ILE A 58 -12.54 8.61 -3.00
C ILE A 58 -12.84 7.82 -1.73
N ASP A 59 -11.88 7.04 -1.25
CA ASP A 59 -12.06 6.13 -0.12
C ASP A 59 -12.26 6.88 1.20
N TYR A 60 -11.51 7.98 1.43
CA TYR A 60 -11.51 8.66 2.71
C TYR A 60 -12.50 9.81 2.82
N ALA A 61 -12.81 10.48 1.71
CA ALA A 61 -13.74 11.61 1.74
C ALA A 61 -15.10 11.24 1.14
N LYS A 62 -15.14 10.76 -0.11
CA LYS A 62 -16.43 10.52 -0.79
C LYS A 62 -17.23 9.40 -0.16
N ASP A 63 -16.58 8.31 0.22
CA ASP A 63 -17.26 7.16 0.81
C ASP A 63 -17.76 7.46 2.23
N GLY A 64 -16.93 8.12 3.05
CA GLY A 64 -17.36 8.63 4.36
C GLY A 64 -18.52 9.62 4.25
N TYR A 65 -18.45 10.56 3.30
CA TYR A 65 -19.54 11.52 3.08
C TYR A 65 -20.82 10.82 2.62
N ARG A 66 -20.72 9.81 1.75
CA ARG A 66 -21.86 9.01 1.27
C ARG A 66 -22.49 8.16 2.37
N ALA A 67 -21.70 7.70 3.35
CA ALA A 67 -22.17 6.97 4.52
C ALA A 67 -22.79 7.89 5.61
N SER A 68 -22.53 9.20 5.54
CA SER A 68 -23.04 10.18 6.50
C SER A 68 -24.50 10.59 6.20
N ASN A 69 -25.16 11.18 7.19
CA ASN A 69 -26.46 11.85 6.98
C ASN A 69 -26.33 13.28 6.42
N LYS A 70 -25.09 13.73 6.12
CA LYS A 70 -24.71 15.05 5.58
C LYS A 70 -24.98 16.26 6.49
N CYS A 71 -25.40 16.05 7.74
CA CYS A 71 -25.41 17.07 8.79
C CYS A 71 -24.16 16.90 9.64
N ASP A 72 -23.39 17.97 9.88
CA ASP A 72 -22.13 17.91 10.64
C ASP A 72 -21.22 16.76 10.19
N TYR A 73 -21.11 16.62 8.86
CA TYR A 73 -20.53 15.46 8.19
C TYR A 73 -19.06 15.23 8.52
N VAL A 74 -18.32 16.25 8.96
CA VAL A 74 -16.89 16.12 9.29
C VAL A 74 -16.68 15.15 10.44
N GLU A 75 -17.46 15.26 11.53
CA GLU A 75 -17.36 14.37 12.68
C GLU A 75 -17.80 12.94 12.30
N GLN A 76 -18.86 12.82 11.51
CA GLN A 76 -19.36 11.53 11.03
C GLN A 76 -18.36 10.84 10.10
N MET A 77 -17.72 11.58 9.21
CA MET A 77 -16.67 11.06 8.33
C MET A 77 -15.44 10.61 9.13
N ALA A 78 -15.03 11.38 10.14
CA ALA A 78 -13.93 10.99 11.02
C ALA A 78 -14.25 9.71 11.81
N LEU A 79 -15.46 9.61 12.38
CA LEU A 79 -15.92 8.39 13.06
C LEU A 79 -16.01 7.20 12.11
N TRP A 80 -16.49 7.41 10.89
CA TRP A 80 -16.56 6.38 9.86
C TRP A 80 -15.16 5.85 9.51
N LEU A 81 -14.18 6.74 9.32
CA LEU A 81 -12.77 6.38 9.08
C LEU A 81 -12.19 5.56 10.23
N GLN A 82 -12.40 5.98 11.48
CA GLN A 82 -11.95 5.24 12.66
C GLN A 82 -12.55 3.82 12.70
N CYS A 83 -13.83 3.68 12.34
CA CYS A 83 -14.46 2.36 12.23
C CYS A 83 -13.83 1.50 11.14
N GLN A 84 -13.56 2.06 9.96
CA GLN A 84 -12.89 1.35 8.86
C GLN A 84 -11.50 0.88 9.27
N GLU A 85 -10.70 1.74 9.90
CA GLU A 85 -9.36 1.38 10.41
C GLU A 85 -9.45 0.25 11.43
N ALA A 86 -10.36 0.34 12.41
CA ALA A 86 -10.55 -0.71 13.41
C ALA A 86 -10.93 -2.07 12.78
N MET A 87 -11.79 -2.06 11.76
CA MET A 87 -12.16 -3.25 11.00
C MET A 87 -10.97 -3.83 10.23
N GLN A 88 -10.16 -2.98 9.59
CA GLN A 88 -8.96 -3.41 8.87
C GLN A 88 -7.93 -4.03 9.83
N TYR A 89 -7.65 -3.39 10.97
CA TYR A 89 -6.76 -3.93 12.00
C TYR A 89 -7.24 -5.27 12.52
N ARG A 90 -8.54 -5.39 12.82
CA ARG A 90 -9.13 -6.66 13.26
C ARG A 90 -9.00 -7.75 12.20
N SER A 91 -9.28 -7.42 10.94
CA SER A 91 -9.17 -8.35 9.81
C SER A 91 -7.73 -8.84 9.64
N ALA A 92 -6.76 -7.93 9.66
CA ALA A 92 -5.34 -8.24 9.58
C ALA A 92 -4.88 -9.13 10.74
N TYR A 93 -5.31 -8.84 11.97
CA TYR A 93 -5.01 -9.67 13.13
C TYR A 93 -5.59 -11.09 13.02
N LEU A 94 -6.85 -11.21 12.57
CA LEU A 94 -7.46 -12.52 12.34
C LEU A 94 -6.75 -13.30 11.23
N ALA A 95 -6.32 -12.63 10.16
CA ALA A 95 -5.54 -13.25 9.09
C ALA A 95 -4.18 -13.75 9.58
N TRP A 96 -3.48 -12.96 10.41
CA TRP A 96 -2.20 -13.34 11.02
C TRP A 96 -2.33 -14.54 11.98
N ARG A 97 -3.42 -14.60 12.77
CA ARG A 97 -3.67 -15.71 13.70
C ARG A 97 -4.05 -17.03 13.03
N LYS A 98 -4.52 -17.01 11.78
CA LYS A 98 -4.87 -18.25 11.08
C LYS A 98 -3.60 -19.08 10.91
N PRO A 99 -3.57 -20.34 11.36
CA PRO A 99 -2.45 -21.22 11.08
C PRO A 99 -2.21 -21.24 9.58
N ARG A 100 -0.99 -20.92 9.16
CA ARG A 100 -0.58 -21.11 7.78
C ARG A 100 -0.65 -22.62 7.55
N ALA A 101 -1.69 -23.09 6.88
CA ALA A 101 -1.78 -24.50 6.51
C ALA A 101 -0.51 -24.82 5.74
N VAL A 102 0.36 -25.64 6.32
CA VAL A 102 1.48 -26.24 5.62
C VAL A 102 0.81 -27.16 4.60
N GLY A 103 0.69 -26.67 3.38
CA GLY A 103 0.16 -27.46 2.27
C GLY A 103 1.11 -28.63 2.03
N PHE A 104 0.69 -29.81 2.48
CA PHE A 104 1.19 -31.04 1.88
C PHE A 104 0.65 -31.05 0.46
N GLU A 105 1.54 -30.96 -0.54
CA GLU A 105 1.16 -31.09 -1.94
C GLU A 105 0.60 -32.50 -2.19
N GLY A 106 -0.73 -32.61 -2.16
CA GLY A 106 -1.47 -33.74 -2.67
C GLY A 106 -2.14 -33.33 -3.97
N GLY A 107 -1.44 -33.47 -5.09
CA GLY A 107 -2.04 -33.34 -6.40
C GLY A 107 -3.13 -34.39 -6.60
N SER A 108 -4.32 -33.98 -7.05
CA SER A 108 -5.25 -34.89 -7.72
C SER A 108 -6.28 -34.14 -8.57
N LYS A 109 -6.02 -34.20 -9.88
CA LYS A 109 -6.89 -34.29 -11.08
C LYS A 109 -8.29 -33.65 -11.12
N CYS A 110 -8.43 -32.84 -12.17
CA CYS A 110 -9.55 -32.63 -13.11
C CYS A 110 -10.84 -33.45 -12.94
N GLY A 111 -11.97 -32.73 -12.95
CA GLY A 111 -13.31 -33.25 -13.24
C GLY A 111 -14.07 -32.21 -14.06
N ASP A 112 -14.25 -32.53 -15.33
CA ASP A 112 -14.98 -31.84 -16.39
C ASP A 112 -16.49 -31.80 -16.10
N GLY A 113 -17.19 -30.74 -16.52
CA GLY A 113 -18.61 -30.55 -16.19
C GLY A 113 -19.19 -29.26 -16.77
N ASP A 114 -19.46 -29.29 -18.06
CA ASP A 114 -20.11 -28.24 -18.86
C ASP A 114 -21.49 -27.81 -18.34
N SER A 115 -21.74 -26.51 -18.32
CA SER A 115 -23.06 -25.92 -18.62
C SER A 115 -22.90 -24.44 -18.96
N GLU A 116 -22.97 -24.16 -20.27
CA GLU A 116 -23.00 -22.81 -20.82
C GLU A 116 -24.35 -22.12 -20.57
N THR A 117 -24.30 -20.84 -20.18
CA THR A 117 -25.25 -19.84 -20.70
C THR A 117 -24.53 -18.50 -20.82
N HIS A 118 -24.07 -18.21 -22.04
CA HIS A 118 -23.58 -16.91 -22.53
C HIS A 118 -24.79 -15.95 -22.65
N ILE A 119 -24.73 -14.64 -22.35
CA ILE A 119 -24.20 -13.47 -23.11
C ILE A 119 -24.39 -12.27 -22.14
N GLY A 120 -23.55 -11.25 -21.94
CA GLY A 120 -22.31 -10.68 -22.48
C GLY A 120 -22.17 -9.25 -21.86
N GLY A 121 -21.06 -8.53 -21.76
CA GLY A 121 -19.64 -8.70 -22.04
C GLY A 121 -19.00 -7.28 -21.98
N CYS A 122 -17.78 -7.12 -21.44
CA CYS A 122 -16.80 -6.17 -21.98
C CYS A 122 -15.38 -6.51 -21.49
N SER A 123 -14.46 -6.47 -22.44
CA SER A 123 -13.23 -7.24 -22.52
C SER A 123 -12.06 -6.67 -21.71
N ARG A 124 -11.19 -7.54 -21.19
CA ARG A 124 -9.78 -7.20 -20.95
C ARG A 124 -8.90 -8.42 -21.20
N SER A 125 -8.21 -8.40 -22.33
CA SER A 125 -7.25 -9.41 -22.78
C SER A 125 -5.97 -9.40 -21.95
N THR A 126 -5.70 -10.56 -21.35
CA THR A 126 -4.46 -11.36 -21.37
C THR A 126 -3.09 -10.66 -21.48
N GLY A 127 -2.25 -10.88 -20.46
CA GLY A 127 -0.97 -11.57 -20.65
C GLY A 127 0.31 -10.78 -20.37
N VAL A 128 0.94 -11.02 -19.21
CA VAL A 128 2.37 -11.38 -19.11
C VAL A 128 2.52 -12.37 -17.95
N SER A 129 2.87 -13.61 -18.30
CA SER A 129 3.36 -14.65 -17.40
C SER A 129 4.85 -14.45 -17.15
N GLY A 130 5.31 -14.70 -15.92
CA GLY A 130 6.73 -14.93 -15.64
C GLY A 130 7.26 -14.17 -14.44
N LEU A 131 7.10 -14.72 -13.24
CA LEU A 131 8.05 -14.51 -12.15
C LEU A 131 8.73 -15.85 -11.87
N PRO A 132 10.07 -15.90 -11.82
CA PRO A 132 10.78 -17.15 -11.60
C PRO A 132 10.55 -17.64 -10.17
N ASP A 133 10.39 -18.96 -10.02
CA ASP A 133 10.52 -19.65 -8.74
C ASP A 133 11.88 -19.30 -8.14
N VAL A 134 11.87 -18.44 -7.12
CA VAL A 134 13.05 -18.19 -6.29
C VAL A 134 13.08 -19.29 -5.24
N PRO A 135 14.11 -20.16 -5.20
CA PRO A 135 14.25 -21.13 -4.12
C PRO A 135 14.33 -20.36 -2.80
N MET A 136 13.36 -20.61 -1.91
CA MET A 136 13.29 -20.02 -0.58
C MET A 136 14.62 -20.26 0.15
N PRO A 137 15.39 -19.22 0.50
CA PRO A 137 16.59 -19.39 1.31
C PRO A 137 16.15 -19.95 2.66
N GLN A 138 16.84 -21.00 3.14
CA GLN A 138 16.64 -21.54 4.49
C GLN A 138 16.60 -20.36 5.48
N MET A 139 15.40 -20.08 6.01
CA MET A 139 15.18 -18.94 6.87
C MET A 139 15.88 -19.18 8.19
N SER A 140 17.09 -18.64 8.35
CA SER A 140 17.56 -18.25 9.68
C SER A 140 16.51 -17.30 10.24
N ALA A 141 15.69 -17.75 11.18
CA ALA A 141 14.59 -16.99 11.76
C ALA A 141 15.11 -15.67 12.37
N ARG A 142 15.10 -14.60 11.58
CA ARG A 142 15.35 -13.23 12.04
C ARG A 142 14.01 -12.70 12.54
N TYR A 143 13.82 -12.74 13.86
CA TYR A 143 12.69 -12.09 14.49
C TYR A 143 13.07 -10.64 14.85
N LYS A 144 12.13 -9.71 14.69
CA LYS A 144 12.27 -8.33 15.15
C LYS A 144 11.45 -8.18 16.43
N VAL A 145 12.06 -7.67 17.49
CA VAL A 145 11.38 -7.36 18.76
C VAL A 145 11.34 -5.85 18.93
N ALA A 146 10.30 -5.33 19.59
CA ALA A 146 10.22 -3.93 19.95
C ALA A 146 11.42 -3.53 20.82
N LYS A 147 12.04 -2.38 20.51
CA LYS A 147 13.16 -1.83 21.31
C LYS A 147 12.73 -1.52 22.75
N THR A 148 11.47 -1.15 22.94
CA THR A 148 10.87 -0.84 24.24
C THR A 148 9.52 -1.54 24.34
N PRO A 149 9.44 -2.71 24.99
CA PRO A 149 8.16 -3.40 25.20
C PRO A 149 7.26 -2.62 26.18
N PRO A 150 5.92 -2.72 26.05
CA PRO A 150 4.98 -2.06 26.97
C PRO A 150 5.10 -2.51 28.43
N CYS A 151 5.55 -3.76 28.65
CA CYS A 151 5.75 -4.35 29.96
C CYS A 151 7.17 -4.89 30.05
N HIS A 152 7.90 -4.47 31.08
CA HIS A 152 9.25 -4.94 31.37
C HIS A 152 9.23 -5.86 32.60
N GLN A 153 10.15 -6.82 32.65
CA GLN A 153 10.35 -7.69 33.83
C GLN A 153 9.10 -8.48 34.26
N VAL A 154 8.35 -8.99 33.29
CA VAL A 154 7.17 -9.85 33.55
C VAL A 154 7.64 -11.21 34.09
N SER A 155 7.02 -11.70 35.17
CA SER A 155 7.31 -13.02 35.73
C SER A 155 6.79 -14.13 34.81
N VAL A 156 7.39 -15.33 34.91
CA VAL A 156 6.95 -16.50 34.14
C VAL A 156 5.49 -16.84 34.41
N ASP A 157 5.06 -16.78 35.68
CA ASP A 157 3.68 -17.03 36.06
C ASP A 157 2.69 -16.06 35.38
N SER A 158 3.06 -14.77 35.27
CA SER A 158 2.25 -13.75 34.59
C SER A 158 2.21 -13.96 33.07
N ILE A 159 3.29 -14.47 32.47
CA ILE A 159 3.31 -14.86 31.05
C ILE A 159 2.28 -15.97 30.77
N GLU A 160 2.14 -16.93 31.68
CA GLU A 160 1.18 -18.02 31.54
C GLU A 160 -0.26 -17.59 31.87
N SER A 161 -0.48 -16.85 32.96
CA SER A 161 -1.82 -16.45 33.41
C SER A 161 -2.42 -15.32 32.57
N ASP A 162 -1.65 -14.24 32.39
CA ASP A 162 -2.18 -12.97 31.88
C ASP A 162 -2.09 -12.93 30.35
N TYR A 163 -1.01 -13.48 29.80
CA TYR A 163 -0.77 -13.54 28.35
C TYR A 163 -1.18 -14.89 27.73
N LYS A 164 -1.63 -15.86 28.55
CA LYS A 164 -2.09 -17.19 28.12
C LYS A 164 -1.05 -17.96 27.30
N ALA A 165 0.23 -17.70 27.56
CA ALA A 165 1.34 -18.31 26.84
C ALA A 165 1.86 -19.55 27.58
N THR A 166 1.02 -20.57 27.72
CA THR A 166 1.32 -21.82 28.45
C THR A 166 2.47 -22.63 27.84
N GLU A 167 2.72 -22.45 26.54
CA GLU A 167 3.82 -23.11 25.82
C GLU A 167 5.15 -22.36 25.93
N PHE A 168 5.21 -21.26 26.69
CA PHE A 168 6.42 -20.45 26.81
C PHE A 168 7.58 -21.24 27.44
N LEU A 169 7.32 -21.91 28.56
CA LEU A 169 8.34 -22.70 29.27
C LEU A 169 8.85 -23.91 28.43
N PRO A 170 7.97 -24.77 27.87
CA PRO A 170 8.42 -25.85 26.99
C PRO A 170 9.22 -25.37 25.79
N ALA A 171 8.81 -24.26 25.16
CA ALA A 171 9.51 -23.69 24.02
C ALA A 171 10.88 -23.11 24.40
N LEU A 172 10.98 -22.48 25.58
CA LEU A 172 12.24 -21.94 26.11
C LEU A 172 13.22 -23.06 26.43
N GLU A 173 12.77 -24.13 27.07
CA GLU A 173 13.59 -25.31 27.37
C GLU A 173 14.14 -25.94 26.08
N HIS A 174 13.28 -26.18 25.09
CA HIS A 174 13.69 -26.68 23.78
C HIS A 174 14.70 -25.75 23.08
N PHE A 175 14.50 -24.43 23.17
CA PHE A 175 15.43 -23.45 22.62
C PHE A 175 16.82 -23.51 23.27
N LEU A 176 16.88 -23.65 24.60
CA LEU A 176 18.13 -23.74 25.33
C LEU A 176 18.87 -25.04 24.98
N VAL A 177 18.17 -26.18 24.96
CA VAL A 177 18.75 -27.48 24.60
C VAL A 177 19.28 -27.50 23.16
N SER A 178 18.57 -26.89 22.22
CA SER A 178 18.94 -26.90 20.80
C SER A 178 20.04 -25.91 20.39
N ARG A 179 20.39 -24.93 21.24
CA ARG A 179 21.42 -23.92 20.94
C ARG A 179 22.62 -23.92 21.88
N LEU A 180 22.51 -24.52 23.06
CA LEU A 180 23.57 -24.56 24.07
C LEU A 180 24.06 -25.98 24.39
N GLY A 181 23.42 -27.03 23.86
CA GLY A 181 23.91 -28.41 23.85
C GLY A 181 24.56 -28.77 22.53
#